data_AF-F8ILA5-F1
#
_entry.id   AF-F8ILA5-F1
#
_cell.length_a   1.000
_cell.length_b   1.000
_cell.length_c   1.000
_cell.angle_alpha   90.00
_cell.angle_beta   90.00
_cell.angle_gamma   90.00
#
_symmetry.space_group_name_H-M   'P 1'
#
loop_
_entity.id
_entity.type
_entity.pdbx_description
1 polymer ?
#
loop_
_entity_poly.entity_id
_entity_poly.type
_entity_poly.pdbx_seq_one_letter_code
_entity_poly.pdbx_strand_id
1 'polypeptide(L)'
;MTAILGKIGLRIGLRLARRHWPLLVLLALLLVSIPGLLVVLLVVAIFAGGDALNTAVPSTWNGQIPTDVSPADGIPAPFVDDVQQASETYQVPMQYIAATALHESSWEPNAYADYDGSHAMGLMQFEPETWSGWSDPYVQIDEPDTDALRIAQYGGYGVDADGIWAPIGTPAEAALQPQQLEVMNEQCQANGNQGCAPYASPYDPDDALNAGAKYLHTLYLMAGSWPGASAKYYGTSDYAAIENYINALVRMTAAYVMDTPPVQLPGQNGYWLFGDANLTFTPSPGGWEVKADNNDHNSPLAAEWLPSLPIISPASGVVSWTDNPQTHIATISLPLSSGATVEIQAPENQVMKWDLGEQQVSANVAAGDLVGFIDVLKPIQISSAIAELDPGLSAGVVTPPGQPVHGGA
;
A
#
# COMPACT_ATOMS: atom_id res chain seq x y z
N MET A 1 15.38 69.62 48.16
CA MET A 1 14.13 69.23 47.45
C MET A 1 14.12 67.75 47.05
N THR A 2 15.22 67.20 46.55
CA THR A 2 15.38 65.79 46.14
C THR A 2 15.11 64.75 47.25
N ALA A 3 15.54 64.99 48.49
CA ALA A 3 15.30 64.06 49.61
C ALA A 3 13.83 63.95 50.06
N ILE A 4 13.01 64.98 49.79
CA ILE A 4 11.58 65.00 50.16
C ILE A 4 10.75 64.25 49.11
N LEU A 5 11.08 64.44 47.82
CA LEU A 5 10.43 63.72 46.72
C LEU A 5 10.63 62.20 46.81
N GLY A 6 11.82 61.74 47.21
CA GLY A 6 12.09 60.30 47.41
C GLY A 6 11.26 59.67 48.53
N LYS A 7 11.05 60.37 49.66
CA LYS A 7 10.23 59.88 50.78
C LYS A 7 8.74 59.81 50.44
N ILE A 8 8.25 60.72 49.59
CA ILE A 8 6.86 60.72 49.14
C ILE A 8 6.62 59.58 48.13
N GLY A 9 7.53 59.40 47.17
CA GLY A 9 7.48 58.29 46.21
C GLY A 9 7.47 56.91 46.89
N LEU A 10 8.36 56.70 47.88
CA LEU A 10 8.43 55.44 48.62
C LEU A 10 7.14 55.15 49.43
N ARG A 11 6.54 56.18 50.04
CA ARG A 11 5.28 56.03 50.81
C ARG A 11 4.07 55.76 49.91
N ILE A 12 4.03 56.36 48.72
CA ILE A 12 2.98 56.09 47.73
C ILE A 12 3.14 54.66 47.18
N GLY A 13 4.37 54.25 46.86
CA GLY A 13 4.69 52.88 46.44
C GLY A 13 4.30 51.83 47.48
N LEU A 14 4.64 52.04 48.76
CA LEU A 14 4.26 51.13 49.86
C LEU A 14 2.75 51.07 50.10
N ARG A 15 2.01 52.18 49.93
CA ARG A 15 0.54 52.18 50.06
C ARG A 15 -0.14 51.48 48.89
N LEU A 16 0.36 51.66 47.67
CA LEU A 16 -0.12 50.94 46.49
C LEU A 16 0.18 49.44 46.60
N ALA A 17 1.40 49.08 47.02
CA ALA A 17 1.76 47.69 47.30
C ALA A 17 0.87 47.07 48.38
N ARG A 18 0.56 47.80 49.46
CA ARG A 18 -0.34 47.29 50.52
C ARG A 18 -1.80 47.18 50.10
N ARG A 19 -2.27 47.99 49.14
CA ARG A 19 -3.65 47.90 48.62
C ARG A 19 -3.82 46.80 47.58
N HIS A 20 -2.77 46.55 46.79
CA HIS A 20 -2.81 45.61 45.66
C HIS A 20 -1.96 44.35 45.88
N TRP A 21 -1.47 44.10 47.11
CA TRP A 21 -0.73 42.87 47.43
C TRP A 21 -1.46 41.57 47.04
N PRO A 22 -2.81 41.45 47.14
CA PRO A 22 -3.48 40.22 46.72
C PRO A 22 -3.39 40.04 45.20
N LEU A 23 -3.49 41.13 44.43
CA LEU A 23 -3.35 41.14 42.97
C LEU A 23 -1.92 40.80 42.55
N LEU A 24 -0.91 41.30 43.27
CA LEU A 24 0.50 40.97 43.01
C LEU A 24 0.80 39.50 43.32
N VAL A 25 0.25 38.94 44.40
CA VAL A 25 0.38 37.52 44.72
C VAL A 25 -0.32 36.66 43.66
N LEU A 26 -1.51 37.05 43.21
CA LEU A 26 -2.26 36.33 42.18
C LEU A 26 -1.55 36.38 40.82
N LEU A 27 -0.96 37.52 40.45
CA LEU A 27 -0.12 37.67 39.25
C LEU A 27 1.14 36.80 39.33
N ALA A 28 1.82 36.77 40.48
CA ALA A 28 2.99 35.93 40.69
C ALA A 28 2.64 34.44 40.63
N LEU A 29 1.50 34.03 41.19
CA LEU A 29 0.99 32.66 41.10
C LEU A 29 0.70 32.27 39.65
N LEU A 30 0.06 33.14 38.85
CA LEU A 30 -0.19 32.91 37.42
C LEU A 30 1.11 32.81 36.60
N LEU A 31 2.09 33.67 36.86
CA LEU A 31 3.38 33.66 36.17
C LEU A 31 4.17 32.37 36.42
N VAL A 32 4.01 31.73 37.58
CA VAL A 32 4.67 30.47 37.91
C VAL A 32 3.84 29.26 37.46
N SER A 33 2.50 29.33 37.52
CA SER A 33 1.65 28.20 37.19
C SER A 33 1.46 27.97 35.68
N ILE A 34 1.45 29.03 34.86
CA ILE A 34 1.27 28.91 33.41
C ILE A 34 2.40 28.09 32.75
N PRO A 35 3.71 28.38 32.99
CA PRO A 35 4.79 27.57 32.43
C PRO A 35 4.77 26.12 32.94
N GLY A 36 4.47 25.93 34.23
CA GLY A 36 4.34 24.59 34.81
C GLY A 36 3.22 23.77 34.16
N LEU A 37 2.06 24.40 33.94
CA LEU A 37 0.95 23.78 33.21
C LEU A 37 1.33 23.46 31.76
N LEU A 38 2.02 24.35 31.07
CA LEU A 38 2.49 24.11 29.69
C LEU A 38 3.48 22.95 29.61
N VAL A 39 4.39 22.81 30.57
CA VAL A 39 5.32 21.66 30.65
C VAL A 39 4.55 20.37 30.92
N VAL A 40 3.58 20.38 31.84
CA VAL A 40 2.73 19.20 32.10
C VAL A 40 1.90 18.83 30.86
N LEU A 41 1.31 19.81 30.18
CA LEU A 41 0.56 19.57 28.94
C LEU A 41 1.46 19.05 27.83
N LEU A 42 2.70 19.54 27.71
CA LEU A 42 3.68 19.03 26.75
C LEU A 42 4.10 17.60 27.08
N VAL A 43 4.35 17.29 28.35
CA VAL A 43 4.68 15.93 28.81
C VAL A 43 3.51 14.98 28.55
N VAL A 44 2.28 15.39 28.87
CA VAL A 44 1.07 14.63 28.55
C VAL A 44 0.92 14.48 27.03
N ALA A 45 1.19 15.50 26.22
CA ALA A 45 1.13 15.40 24.77
C ALA A 45 2.23 14.49 24.18
N ILE A 46 3.41 14.41 24.79
CA ILE A 46 4.49 13.49 24.38
C ILE A 46 4.12 12.05 24.76
N PHE A 47 3.63 11.81 25.98
CA PHE A 47 3.26 10.47 26.43
C PHE A 47 1.94 9.98 25.80
N ALA A 48 0.93 10.83 25.67
CA ALA A 48 -0.32 10.51 24.98
C ALA A 48 -0.15 10.53 23.45
N GLY A 49 0.77 11.34 22.92
CA GLY A 49 1.12 11.37 21.51
C GLY A 49 2.00 10.20 21.08
N GLY A 50 2.77 9.60 21.99
CA GLY A 50 3.51 8.35 21.74
C GLY A 50 2.59 7.16 21.47
N ASP A 51 1.39 7.15 22.07
CA ASP A 51 0.33 6.18 21.75
C ASP A 51 -0.51 6.65 20.55
N ALA A 52 -0.85 7.94 20.43
CA ALA A 52 -1.68 8.46 19.35
C ALA A 52 -0.98 8.58 17.98
N LEU A 53 0.35 8.48 17.92
CA LEU A 53 1.12 8.35 16.67
C LEU A 53 1.36 6.88 16.28
N ASN A 54 1.07 5.93 17.18
CA ASN A 54 1.06 4.49 16.91
C ASN A 54 -0.35 3.94 16.57
N THR A 55 -1.36 4.80 16.46
CA THR A 55 -2.74 4.40 16.11
C THR A 55 -3.05 4.53 14.61
N ALA A 56 -2.12 4.15 13.74
CA ALA A 56 -2.44 3.78 12.35
C ALA A 56 -2.67 2.25 12.21
N VAL A 57 -2.80 1.55 13.33
CA VAL A 57 -3.30 0.19 13.41
C VAL A 57 -4.43 0.19 14.44
N PRO A 58 -5.68 -0.16 14.07
CA PRO A 58 -6.77 -0.30 15.03
C PRO A 58 -6.31 -1.20 16.20
N SER A 59 -6.64 -0.85 17.44
CA SER A 59 -6.31 -1.65 18.64
C SER A 59 -6.92 -3.06 18.66
N THR A 60 -7.67 -3.41 17.62
CA THR A 60 -8.24 -4.72 17.34
C THR A 60 -7.48 -5.52 16.27
N TRP A 61 -6.49 -4.95 15.58
CA TRP A 61 -5.73 -5.66 14.55
C TRP A 61 -4.48 -6.28 15.17
N ASN A 62 -4.62 -7.55 15.54
CA ASN A 62 -3.63 -8.38 16.23
C ASN A 62 -2.72 -9.16 15.25
N GLY A 63 -2.61 -8.73 14.00
CA GLY A 63 -1.93 -9.48 12.94
C GLY A 63 -2.73 -10.66 12.37
N GLN A 64 -3.97 -10.89 12.81
CA GLN A 64 -4.83 -11.87 12.15
C GLN A 64 -5.39 -11.28 10.85
N ILE A 65 -5.17 -12.02 9.77
CA ILE A 65 -5.91 -11.92 8.51
C ILE A 65 -7.39 -11.82 8.88
N PRO A 66 -8.12 -10.75 8.51
CA PRO A 66 -9.55 -10.74 8.72
C PRO A 66 -10.12 -12.00 8.07
N THR A 67 -10.79 -12.85 8.83
CA THR A 67 -11.28 -14.18 8.41
C THR A 67 -12.29 -14.14 7.26
N ASP A 68 -12.65 -12.94 6.84
CA ASP A 68 -13.75 -12.60 5.98
C ASP A 68 -13.25 -11.99 4.65
N VAL A 69 -11.92 -11.78 4.51
CA VAL A 69 -11.28 -11.35 3.26
C VAL A 69 -10.71 -12.62 2.63
N SER A 70 -11.20 -13.00 1.45
CA SER A 70 -10.68 -14.14 0.70
C SER A 70 -9.18 -13.95 0.47
N PRO A 71 -8.30 -14.85 0.95
CA PRO A 71 -6.85 -14.73 0.79
C PRO A 71 -6.39 -14.76 -0.67
N ALA A 72 -7.24 -15.17 -1.62
CA ALA A 72 -6.82 -15.56 -2.96
C ALA A 72 -7.29 -14.61 -4.08
N ASP A 73 -8.26 -13.74 -3.83
CA ASP A 73 -8.91 -13.01 -4.91
C ASP A 73 -8.00 -11.90 -5.44
N GLY A 74 -7.58 -12.05 -6.70
CA GLY A 74 -6.62 -11.19 -7.39
C GLY A 74 -5.14 -11.56 -7.21
N ILE A 75 -4.80 -12.49 -6.31
CA ILE A 75 -3.44 -13.05 -6.21
C ILE A 75 -3.38 -14.22 -7.18
N PRO A 76 -2.38 -14.32 -8.08
CA PRO A 76 -2.29 -15.46 -8.98
C PRO A 76 -2.25 -16.76 -8.17
N ALA A 77 -3.11 -17.71 -8.52
CA ALA A 77 -3.28 -18.96 -7.78
C ALA A 77 -1.96 -19.70 -7.41
N PRO A 78 -0.90 -19.70 -8.24
CA PRO A 78 0.38 -20.32 -7.88
C PRO A 78 1.09 -19.69 -6.66
N PHE A 79 0.79 -18.43 -6.32
CA PHE A 79 1.51 -17.68 -5.29
C PHE A 79 0.72 -17.52 -3.98
N VAL A 80 -0.56 -17.92 -3.95
CA VAL A 80 -1.43 -17.70 -2.79
C VAL A 80 -0.84 -18.31 -1.52
N ASP A 81 -0.38 -19.56 -1.61
CA ASP A 81 0.20 -20.27 -0.46
C ASP A 81 1.49 -19.58 0.01
N ASP A 82 2.35 -19.14 -0.91
CA ASP A 82 3.62 -18.46 -0.60
C ASP A 82 3.38 -17.09 0.08
N VAL A 83 2.44 -16.29 -0.44
CA VAL A 83 2.08 -14.98 0.14
C VAL A 83 1.45 -15.18 1.52
N GLN A 84 0.59 -16.19 1.68
CA GLN A 84 -0.04 -16.50 2.97
C GLN A 84 1.03 -16.91 3.99
N GLN A 85 1.92 -17.82 3.61
CA GLN A 85 3.02 -18.28 4.45
C GLN A 85 3.92 -17.10 4.87
N ALA A 86 4.31 -16.24 3.92
CA ALA A 86 5.13 -15.07 4.20
C ALA A 86 4.42 -14.06 5.13
N SER A 87 3.12 -13.85 4.91
CA SER A 87 2.27 -13.01 5.75
C SER A 87 2.23 -13.50 7.20
N GLU A 88 1.93 -14.79 7.39
CA GLU A 88 1.87 -15.42 8.71
C GLU A 88 3.23 -15.43 9.40
N THR A 89 4.31 -15.67 8.66
CA THR A 89 5.66 -15.76 9.21
C THR A 89 6.18 -14.41 9.68
N TYR A 90 6.03 -13.36 8.87
CA TYR A 90 6.61 -12.04 9.14
C TYR A 90 5.59 -11.01 9.64
N GLN A 91 4.35 -11.42 9.87
CA GLN A 91 3.29 -10.55 10.39
C GLN A 91 3.11 -9.29 9.51
N VAL A 92 3.22 -9.47 8.19
CA VAL A 92 2.94 -8.44 7.18
C VAL A 92 1.59 -8.76 6.55
N PRO A 93 0.69 -7.78 6.34
CA PRO A 93 -0.59 -8.08 5.72
C PRO A 93 -0.40 -8.72 4.33
N MET A 94 -1.07 -9.84 4.09
CA MET A 94 -1.01 -10.58 2.83
C MET A 94 -1.31 -9.68 1.62
N GLN A 95 -2.32 -8.82 1.75
CA GLN A 95 -2.73 -7.85 0.74
C GLN A 95 -1.65 -6.81 0.45
N TYR A 96 -0.83 -6.49 1.45
CA TYR A 96 0.27 -5.54 1.31
C TYR A 96 1.48 -6.19 0.64
N ILE A 97 1.79 -7.45 0.96
CA ILE A 97 2.78 -8.25 0.21
C ILE A 97 2.35 -8.38 -1.25
N ALA A 98 1.09 -8.75 -1.49
CA ALA A 98 0.51 -8.87 -2.81
C ALA A 98 0.53 -7.55 -3.60
N ALA A 99 0.21 -6.44 -2.94
CA ALA A 99 0.32 -5.11 -3.52
C ALA A 99 1.74 -4.77 -3.93
N THR A 100 2.73 -5.08 -3.10
CA THR A 100 4.15 -4.87 -3.44
C THR A 100 4.58 -5.75 -4.60
N ALA A 101 4.27 -7.05 -4.59
CA ALA A 101 4.62 -7.94 -5.70
C ALA A 101 3.97 -7.51 -7.03
N LEU A 102 2.69 -7.10 -6.98
CA LEU A 102 1.98 -6.55 -8.13
C LEU A 102 2.65 -5.27 -8.65
N HIS A 103 3.05 -4.37 -7.75
CA HIS A 103 3.68 -3.11 -8.15
C HIS A 103 5.06 -3.30 -8.75
N GLU A 104 5.86 -4.14 -8.11
CA GLU A 104 7.27 -4.29 -8.42
C GLU A 104 7.49 -5.10 -9.70
N SER A 105 6.72 -6.19 -9.88
CA SER A 105 6.97 -7.13 -10.98
C SER A 105 5.75 -7.46 -11.83
N SER A 106 4.57 -6.95 -11.48
CA SER A 106 3.30 -7.44 -12.05
C SER A 106 3.16 -8.97 -11.96
N TRP A 107 3.68 -9.56 -10.87
CA TRP A 107 3.73 -11.00 -10.63
C TRP A 107 4.60 -11.81 -11.61
N GLU A 108 5.55 -11.22 -12.33
CA GLU A 108 6.52 -11.94 -13.16
C GLU A 108 7.72 -12.40 -12.31
N PRO A 109 7.89 -13.71 -12.03
CA PRO A 109 8.98 -14.19 -11.17
C PRO A 109 10.37 -13.97 -11.77
N ASN A 110 10.48 -13.84 -13.09
CA ASN A 110 11.75 -13.58 -13.77
C ASN A 110 11.94 -12.09 -14.08
N ALA A 111 11.18 -11.20 -13.43
CA ALA A 111 11.30 -9.77 -13.65
C ALA A 111 12.73 -9.31 -13.33
N TYR A 112 13.29 -8.52 -14.23
CA TYR A 112 14.63 -7.97 -14.09
C TYR A 112 14.62 -6.52 -14.59
N ALA A 113 14.90 -5.60 -13.69
CA ALA A 113 15.16 -4.21 -14.01
C ALA A 113 16.65 -4.03 -14.31
N ASP A 114 16.96 -3.42 -15.46
CA ASP A 114 18.31 -3.00 -15.85
C ASP A 114 18.24 -1.57 -16.38
N TYR A 115 18.07 -0.62 -15.47
CA TYR A 115 18.02 0.80 -15.79
C TYR A 115 18.57 1.65 -14.66
N ASP A 116 19.24 2.76 -15.02
CA ASP A 116 19.76 3.77 -14.08
C ASP A 116 20.61 3.21 -12.91
N GLY A 117 21.27 2.07 -13.11
CA GLY A 117 22.09 1.39 -12.10
C GLY A 117 21.31 0.53 -11.11
N SER A 118 20.00 0.36 -11.32
CA SER A 118 19.18 -0.64 -10.66
C SER A 118 19.34 -1.99 -11.37
N HIS A 119 19.47 -3.05 -10.57
CA HIS A 119 19.57 -4.44 -11.03
C HIS A 119 18.54 -5.31 -10.30
N ALA A 120 17.36 -4.74 -10.06
CA ALA A 120 16.34 -5.35 -9.23
C ALA A 120 15.77 -6.63 -9.86
N MET A 121 15.59 -7.66 -9.02
CA MET A 121 15.26 -9.01 -9.46
C MET A 121 14.01 -9.56 -8.78
N GLY A 122 13.22 -10.32 -9.56
CA GLY A 122 12.16 -11.18 -9.04
C GLY A 122 10.86 -10.49 -8.72
N LEU A 123 9.97 -11.22 -8.05
CA LEU A 123 8.62 -10.76 -7.71
C LEU A 123 8.62 -9.45 -6.90
N MET A 124 9.61 -9.30 -6.04
CA MET A 124 9.71 -8.21 -5.07
C MET A 124 10.78 -7.18 -5.47
N GLN A 125 11.36 -7.29 -6.66
CA GLN A 125 12.39 -6.38 -7.20
C GLN A 125 13.50 -6.06 -6.18
N PHE A 126 14.13 -7.11 -5.66
CA PHE A 126 15.28 -6.92 -4.77
C PHE A 126 16.52 -6.50 -5.57
N GLU A 127 17.15 -5.41 -5.17
CA GLU A 127 18.52 -5.09 -5.59
C GLU A 127 19.50 -6.18 -5.10
N PRO A 128 20.54 -6.53 -5.87
CA PRO A 128 21.49 -7.57 -5.51
C PRO A 128 22.14 -7.33 -4.14
N GLU A 129 22.46 -6.07 -3.83
CA GLU A 129 23.04 -5.68 -2.55
C GLU A 129 22.06 -5.85 -1.39
N THR A 130 20.79 -5.52 -1.60
CA THR A 130 19.74 -5.73 -0.58
C THR A 130 19.50 -7.22 -0.38
N TRP A 131 19.52 -8.02 -1.46
CA TRP A 131 19.39 -9.47 -1.42
C TRP A 131 20.55 -10.13 -0.67
N SER A 132 21.81 -9.83 -1.05
CA SER A 132 23.04 -10.40 -0.46
C SER A 132 23.34 -9.87 0.94
N GLY A 133 22.99 -8.61 1.20
CA GLY A 133 23.42 -7.82 2.36
C GLY A 133 24.43 -6.75 1.93
N TRP A 134 24.25 -5.51 2.40
CA TRP A 134 25.07 -4.36 1.98
C TRP A 134 26.54 -4.48 2.42
N SER A 135 26.79 -5.33 3.42
CA SER A 135 28.14 -5.64 3.90
C SER A 135 28.83 -6.80 3.18
N ASP A 136 28.18 -7.47 2.22
CA ASP A 136 28.74 -8.62 1.51
C ASP A 136 29.79 -8.19 0.46
N PRO A 137 31.09 -8.51 0.65
CA PRO A 137 32.13 -8.16 -0.31
C PRO A 137 32.11 -9.05 -1.58
N TYR A 138 31.26 -10.07 -1.63
CA TYR A 138 31.14 -11.01 -2.74
C TYR A 138 29.90 -10.78 -3.60
N VAL A 139 29.09 -9.75 -3.30
CA VAL A 139 27.91 -9.40 -4.10
C VAL A 139 28.32 -9.13 -5.55
N GLN A 140 27.53 -9.67 -6.48
CA GLN A 140 27.65 -9.39 -7.90
C GLN A 140 26.43 -8.57 -8.33
N ILE A 141 26.67 -7.51 -9.09
CA ILE A 141 25.59 -6.57 -9.46
C ILE A 141 24.61 -7.17 -10.48
N ASP A 142 25.08 -8.06 -11.36
CA ASP A 142 24.25 -8.65 -12.43
C ASP A 142 23.82 -10.09 -12.13
N GLU A 143 24.18 -10.64 -10.97
CA GLU A 143 23.89 -12.03 -10.61
C GLU A 143 23.37 -12.11 -9.18
N PRO A 144 22.25 -12.81 -8.92
CA PRO A 144 21.77 -12.98 -7.56
C PRO A 144 22.76 -13.81 -6.74
N ASP A 145 22.97 -13.42 -5.49
CA ASP A 145 23.58 -14.33 -4.54
C ASP A 145 22.60 -15.47 -4.25
N THR A 146 23.03 -16.71 -4.46
CA THR A 146 22.22 -17.90 -4.17
C THR A 146 22.75 -18.73 -3.01
N ASP A 147 23.81 -18.27 -2.35
CA ASP A 147 24.41 -18.91 -1.18
C ASP A 147 23.72 -18.39 0.08
N ALA A 148 22.66 -19.08 0.53
CA ALA A 148 21.89 -18.63 1.68
C ALA A 148 22.70 -18.52 2.98
N LEU A 149 23.82 -19.25 3.12
CA LEU A 149 24.71 -19.09 4.27
C LEU A 149 25.47 -17.77 4.20
N ARG A 150 25.92 -17.38 3.00
CA ARG A 150 26.56 -16.09 2.77
C ARG A 150 25.58 -14.94 2.94
N ILE A 151 24.41 -15.03 2.33
CA ILE A 151 23.31 -14.07 2.49
C ILE A 151 22.99 -13.88 3.97
N ALA A 152 22.80 -14.98 4.71
CA ALA A 152 22.56 -14.91 6.15
C ALA A 152 23.74 -14.25 6.89
N GLN A 153 24.98 -14.66 6.59
CA GLN A 153 26.19 -14.12 7.23
C GLN A 153 26.29 -12.59 7.11
N TYR A 154 25.92 -12.03 5.96
CA TYR A 154 26.05 -10.60 5.66
C TYR A 154 24.76 -9.80 5.90
N GLY A 155 23.73 -10.43 6.48
CA GLY A 155 22.48 -9.76 6.83
C GLY A 155 21.62 -9.41 5.61
N GLY A 156 21.72 -10.21 4.55
CA GLY A 156 20.92 -10.10 3.34
C GLY A 156 19.43 -10.14 3.61
N TYR A 157 18.70 -9.59 2.62
CA TYR A 157 17.32 -9.09 2.68
C TYR A 157 17.16 -7.78 3.45
N GLY A 158 18.14 -6.88 3.34
CA GLY A 158 18.09 -5.49 3.81
C GLY A 158 18.12 -5.27 5.32
N VAL A 159 18.65 -6.25 6.08
CA VAL A 159 18.52 -6.36 7.56
C VAL A 159 19.81 -6.00 8.30
N ASP A 160 20.92 -5.84 7.61
CA ASP A 160 22.21 -5.42 8.19
C ASP A 160 22.20 -3.96 8.71
N ALA A 161 21.08 -3.24 8.52
CA ALA A 161 20.84 -1.91 9.08
C ALA A 161 20.20 -1.90 10.49
N ASP A 162 19.60 -2.99 10.99
CA ASP A 162 18.83 -2.98 12.27
C ASP A 162 19.13 -4.13 13.26
N GLY A 163 19.84 -5.19 12.82
CA GLY A 163 20.29 -6.28 13.70
C GLY A 163 19.24 -7.37 13.99
N ILE A 164 18.15 -7.46 13.22
CA ILE A 164 17.13 -8.51 13.36
C ILE A 164 17.52 -9.77 12.57
N TRP A 165 17.88 -10.84 13.26
CA TRP A 165 18.12 -12.15 12.64
C TRP A 165 16.83 -12.95 12.54
N ALA A 166 16.28 -13.07 11.34
CA ALA A 166 15.25 -14.08 11.03
C ALA A 166 15.78 -15.03 9.92
N PRO A 167 15.92 -16.33 10.19
CA PRO A 167 16.30 -17.29 9.17
C PRO A 167 15.16 -17.43 8.15
N ILE A 168 15.44 -17.12 6.89
CA ILE A 168 14.62 -17.54 5.74
C ILE A 168 15.45 -18.53 4.96
N GLY A 169 14.80 -19.59 4.51
CA GLY A 169 15.43 -20.76 3.96
C GLY A 169 15.18 -21.93 4.89
N THR A 170 14.22 -22.76 4.52
CA THR A 170 14.44 -24.15 4.10
C THR A 170 13.08 -24.69 3.70
N PRO A 171 12.95 -25.60 2.70
CA PRO A 171 11.65 -26.20 2.38
C PRO A 171 11.00 -26.61 3.70
N ALA A 172 9.85 -26.00 3.98
CA ALA A 172 9.28 -25.82 5.31
C ALA A 172 9.55 -27.01 6.25
N GLU A 173 10.36 -26.79 7.30
CA GLU A 173 10.25 -27.40 8.65
C GLU A 173 11.50 -27.10 9.50
N ALA A 174 11.34 -26.27 10.54
CA ALA A 174 12.22 -26.10 11.71
C ALA A 174 13.68 -25.66 11.47
N ALA A 175 14.03 -24.45 11.93
CA ALA A 175 15.41 -23.96 12.03
C ALA A 175 16.35 -25.03 12.63
N LEU A 176 17.24 -25.55 11.80
CA LEU A 176 18.24 -26.56 12.18
C LEU A 176 19.17 -26.03 13.27
N GLN A 177 19.52 -26.86 14.25
CA GLN A 177 20.51 -26.52 15.27
C GLN A 177 21.91 -26.36 14.65
N PRO A 178 22.84 -25.57 15.24
CA PRO A 178 24.17 -25.32 14.68
C PRO A 178 24.95 -26.58 14.29
N GLN A 179 24.82 -27.66 15.06
CA GLN A 179 25.49 -28.93 14.74
C GLN A 179 24.88 -29.66 13.54
N GLN A 180 23.58 -29.47 13.28
CA GLN A 180 22.91 -30.02 12.11
C GLN A 180 23.28 -29.24 10.85
N LEU A 181 23.51 -27.92 11.00
CA LEU A 181 24.00 -27.04 9.93
C LEU A 181 25.43 -27.40 9.49
N GLU A 182 26.31 -27.68 10.45
CA GLU A 182 27.71 -28.06 10.17
C GLU A 182 27.79 -29.41 9.44
N VAL A 183 26.99 -30.40 9.88
CA VAL A 183 26.87 -31.71 9.21
C VAL A 183 26.31 -31.57 7.80
N MET A 184 25.33 -30.69 7.59
CA MET A 184 24.76 -30.46 6.27
C MET A 184 25.79 -29.78 5.35
N ASN A 185 26.50 -28.75 5.81
CA ASN A 185 27.54 -28.06 5.06
C ASN A 185 28.69 -29.01 4.62
N GLU A 186 29.11 -29.92 5.51
CA GLU A 186 30.09 -30.97 5.16
C GLU A 186 29.57 -31.92 4.08
N GLN A 187 28.29 -32.31 4.12
CA GLN A 187 27.65 -33.14 3.09
C GLN A 187 27.55 -32.40 1.74
N CYS A 188 27.43 -31.08 1.77
CA CYS A 188 27.34 -30.23 0.58
C CYS A 188 28.66 -30.07 -0.14
N GLN A 189 29.72 -29.78 0.61
CA GLN A 189 31.08 -29.72 0.07
C GLN A 189 31.49 -31.07 -0.51
N ALA A 190 31.08 -32.17 0.11
CA ALA A 190 31.35 -33.53 -0.39
C ALA A 190 30.65 -33.84 -1.73
N ASN A 191 29.52 -33.18 -2.03
CA ASN A 191 28.78 -33.31 -3.28
C ASN A 191 29.08 -32.21 -4.31
N GLY A 192 30.18 -31.45 -4.14
CA GLY A 192 30.53 -30.35 -5.05
C GLY A 192 29.50 -29.22 -5.02
N ASN A 193 28.87 -28.99 -3.87
CA ASN A 193 27.83 -27.99 -3.63
C ASN A 193 26.55 -28.18 -4.46
N GLN A 194 26.30 -29.37 -5.03
CA GLN A 194 25.03 -29.66 -5.69
C GLN A 194 23.99 -30.19 -4.71
N GLY A 195 22.81 -29.55 -4.69
CA GLY A 195 21.60 -30.04 -4.00
C GLY A 195 21.64 -29.94 -2.47
N CYS A 196 22.23 -28.89 -1.93
CA CYS A 196 22.70 -28.93 -0.55
C CYS A 196 22.58 -27.57 0.19
N ALA A 197 21.33 -27.31 0.62
CA ALA A 197 20.74 -26.47 1.67
C ALA A 197 21.15 -24.99 1.98
N PRO A 198 20.13 -24.12 2.19
CA PRO A 198 19.06 -23.85 1.24
C PRO A 198 19.62 -23.00 0.09
N TYR A 199 19.26 -23.35 -1.13
CA TYR A 199 19.37 -22.42 -2.25
C TYR A 199 18.38 -21.29 -1.97
N ALA A 200 18.80 -20.03 -2.16
CA ALA A 200 17.90 -18.88 -2.13
C ALA A 200 17.95 -18.19 -3.50
N SER A 201 16.80 -17.81 -4.05
CA SER A 201 16.78 -17.10 -5.34
C SER A 201 15.72 -16.00 -5.38
N PRO A 202 16.04 -14.77 -5.85
CA PRO A 202 15.02 -13.76 -6.06
C PRO A 202 14.02 -14.15 -7.14
N TYR A 203 14.38 -15.11 -7.99
CA TYR A 203 13.51 -15.64 -9.04
C TYR A 203 12.66 -16.83 -8.58
N ASP A 204 12.92 -17.38 -7.39
CA ASP A 204 12.04 -18.37 -6.78
C ASP A 204 10.91 -17.63 -6.02
N PRO A 205 9.63 -17.86 -6.36
CA PRO A 205 8.53 -17.13 -5.75
C PRO A 205 8.45 -17.22 -4.22
N ASP A 206 8.67 -18.42 -3.65
CA ASP A 206 8.60 -18.64 -2.20
C ASP A 206 9.70 -17.84 -1.50
N ASP A 207 10.94 -17.95 -1.99
CA ASP A 207 12.07 -17.19 -1.46
C ASP A 207 11.86 -15.68 -1.58
N ALA A 208 11.43 -15.20 -2.74
CA ALA A 208 11.24 -13.78 -3.01
C ALA A 208 10.14 -13.16 -2.14
N LEU A 209 9.00 -13.83 -1.99
CA LEU A 209 7.86 -13.34 -1.20
C LEU A 209 8.17 -13.38 0.30
N ASN A 210 8.84 -14.42 0.79
CA ASN A 210 9.29 -14.48 2.18
C ASN A 210 10.35 -13.41 2.49
N ALA A 211 11.33 -13.24 1.60
CA ALA A 211 12.33 -12.18 1.67
C ALA A 211 11.67 -10.79 1.70
N GLY A 212 10.75 -10.54 0.78
CA GLY A 212 10.01 -9.29 0.66
C GLY A 212 9.21 -8.98 1.92
N ALA A 213 8.45 -9.95 2.42
CA ALA A 213 7.69 -9.80 3.64
C ALA A 213 8.59 -9.52 4.87
N LYS A 214 9.71 -10.23 5.01
CA LYS A 214 10.67 -9.94 6.08
C LYS A 214 11.24 -8.53 5.97
N TYR A 215 11.65 -8.11 4.77
CA TYR A 215 12.21 -6.78 4.58
C TYR A 215 11.16 -5.69 4.88
N LEU A 216 9.93 -5.83 4.37
CA LEU A 216 8.82 -4.93 4.68
C LEU A 216 8.51 -4.87 6.18
N HIS A 217 8.56 -5.99 6.89
CA HIS A 217 8.38 -6.02 8.35
C HIS A 217 9.49 -5.23 9.06
N THR A 218 10.75 -5.46 8.70
CA THR A 218 11.89 -4.70 9.22
C THR A 218 11.73 -3.19 8.98
N LEU A 219 11.39 -2.80 7.75
CA LEU A 219 11.17 -1.39 7.42
C LEU A 219 10.00 -0.78 8.20
N TYR A 220 8.95 -1.55 8.45
CA TYR A 220 7.85 -1.14 9.31
C TYR A 220 8.31 -0.91 10.75
N LEU A 221 9.10 -1.81 11.33
CA LEU A 221 9.67 -1.63 12.67
C LEU A 221 10.56 -0.39 12.76
N MET A 222 11.31 -0.08 11.70
CA MET A 222 12.18 1.10 11.64
C MET A 222 11.38 2.41 11.46
N ALA A 223 10.32 2.38 10.65
CA ALA A 223 9.59 3.58 10.24
C ALA A 223 8.33 3.86 11.07
N GLY A 224 7.82 2.87 11.80
CA GLY A 224 6.62 2.94 12.63
C GLY A 224 5.30 3.01 11.85
N SER A 225 5.32 2.87 10.52
CA SER A 225 4.12 2.93 9.67
C SER A 225 4.35 2.27 8.30
N TRP A 226 3.29 1.76 7.66
CA TRP A 226 3.36 1.19 6.32
C TRP A 226 3.79 2.21 5.25
N PRO A 227 3.24 3.45 5.19
CA PRO A 227 3.77 4.48 4.30
C PRO A 227 5.26 4.76 4.49
N GLY A 228 5.72 4.81 5.75
CA GLY A 228 7.14 4.96 6.05
C GLY A 228 7.99 3.77 5.62
N ALA A 229 7.44 2.56 5.71
CA ALA A 229 8.07 1.35 5.20
C ALA A 229 8.14 1.35 3.67
N SER A 230 7.05 1.71 2.96
CA SER A 230 7.02 1.85 1.50
C SER A 230 8.07 2.85 1.01
N ALA A 231 8.17 4.01 1.68
CA ALA A 231 9.14 5.04 1.35
C ALA A 231 10.58 4.54 1.40
N LYS A 232 10.88 3.72 2.42
CA LYS A 232 12.21 3.12 2.59
C LYS A 232 12.45 1.98 1.60
N TYR A 233 11.42 1.20 1.30
CA TYR A 233 11.50 0.09 0.35
C TYR A 233 11.90 0.58 -1.04
N TYR A 234 11.28 1.67 -1.50
CA TYR A 234 11.58 2.26 -2.81
C TYR A 234 12.95 2.96 -2.87
N GLY A 235 13.49 3.42 -1.74
CA GLY A 235 14.91 3.79 -1.61
C GLY A 235 15.41 5.06 -2.32
N THR A 236 14.58 5.77 -3.10
CA THR A 236 15.01 6.99 -3.80
C THR A 236 15.07 8.24 -2.90
N SER A 237 15.81 9.26 -3.35
CA SER A 237 15.83 10.59 -2.72
C SER A 237 14.79 11.56 -3.30
N ASP A 238 14.09 11.16 -4.36
CA ASP A 238 13.01 11.96 -4.97
C ASP A 238 11.69 11.80 -4.17
N TYR A 239 11.34 12.86 -3.44
CA TYR A 239 10.12 12.89 -2.62
C TYR A 239 8.83 12.69 -3.42
N ALA A 240 8.74 13.20 -4.65
CA ALA A 240 7.52 13.05 -5.45
C ALA A 240 7.37 11.59 -5.92
N ALA A 241 8.49 10.96 -6.27
CA ALA A 241 8.49 9.54 -6.64
C ALA A 241 8.16 8.63 -5.43
N ILE A 242 8.66 8.96 -4.23
CA ILE A 242 8.28 8.28 -2.99
C ILE A 242 6.78 8.38 -2.73
N GLU A 243 6.22 9.59 -2.83
CA GLU A 243 4.80 9.81 -2.57
C GLU A 243 3.92 9.03 -3.57
N ASN A 244 4.33 9.00 -4.85
CA ASN A 244 3.67 8.19 -5.86
C ASN A 244 3.72 6.69 -5.55
N TYR A 245 4.88 6.18 -5.13
CA TYR A 245 5.06 4.77 -4.74
C TYR A 245 4.20 4.39 -3.53
N ILE A 246 4.22 5.20 -2.45
CA ILE A 246 3.36 5.02 -1.27
C ILE A 246 1.90 4.94 -1.69
N ASN A 247 1.45 5.93 -2.46
CA ASN A 247 0.07 6.01 -2.90
C ASN A 247 -0.31 4.79 -3.76
N ALA A 248 0.59 4.31 -4.62
CA ALA A 248 0.38 3.09 -5.39
C ALA A 248 0.15 1.87 -4.47
N LEU A 249 1.08 1.58 -3.56
CA LEU A 249 0.96 0.42 -2.67
C LEU A 249 -0.28 0.46 -1.79
N VAL A 250 -0.60 1.61 -1.19
CA VAL A 250 -1.80 1.76 -0.35
C VAL A 250 -3.07 1.45 -1.14
N ARG A 251 -3.13 1.88 -2.41
CA ARG A 251 -4.30 1.65 -3.28
C ARG A 251 -4.41 0.21 -3.76
N MET A 252 -3.31 -0.43 -4.17
CA MET A 252 -3.31 -1.88 -4.47
C MET A 252 -3.72 -2.69 -3.26
N THR A 253 -3.17 -2.36 -2.09
CA THR A 253 -3.53 -3.03 -0.84
C THR A 253 -5.02 -2.89 -0.57
N ALA A 254 -5.58 -1.70 -0.76
CA ALA A 254 -7.01 -1.48 -0.64
C ALA A 254 -7.83 -2.30 -1.65
N ALA A 255 -7.39 -2.41 -2.90
CA ALA A 255 -8.07 -3.23 -3.91
C ALA A 255 -8.15 -4.71 -3.51
N TYR A 256 -7.06 -5.26 -2.96
CA TYR A 256 -7.02 -6.61 -2.40
C TYR A 256 -7.89 -6.78 -1.15
N VAL A 257 -7.97 -5.74 -0.30
CA VAL A 257 -8.84 -5.75 0.89
C VAL A 257 -10.32 -5.66 0.51
N MET A 258 -10.65 -4.99 -0.59
CA MET A 258 -12.02 -4.79 -1.06
C MET A 258 -12.58 -5.96 -1.89
N ASP A 259 -11.79 -7.01 -2.14
CA ASP A 259 -12.22 -8.22 -2.84
C ASP A 259 -12.86 -7.96 -4.23
N THR A 260 -12.34 -6.98 -4.98
CA THR A 260 -12.89 -6.57 -6.29
C THR A 260 -11.99 -6.96 -7.48
N PRO A 261 -11.67 -8.25 -7.70
CA PRO A 261 -10.77 -8.68 -8.76
C PRO A 261 -11.39 -8.46 -10.16
N PRO A 262 -10.56 -8.41 -11.23
CA PRO A 262 -11.06 -8.45 -12.60
C PRO A 262 -12.01 -9.62 -12.87
N VAL A 263 -13.26 -9.32 -13.24
CA VAL A 263 -14.26 -10.33 -13.58
C VAL A 263 -14.25 -10.60 -15.08
N GLN A 264 -13.92 -11.81 -15.50
CA GLN A 264 -13.92 -12.19 -16.92
C GLN A 264 -15.36 -12.36 -17.45
N LEU A 265 -15.62 -11.83 -18.65
CA LEU A 265 -16.95 -11.92 -19.28
C LEU A 265 -17.26 -13.33 -19.79
N PRO A 266 -18.44 -13.91 -19.47
CA PRO A 266 -18.83 -15.24 -19.93
C PRO A 266 -18.91 -15.31 -21.46
N GLY A 267 -18.13 -16.22 -22.05
CA GLY A 267 -18.17 -16.48 -23.49
C GLY A 267 -17.56 -15.37 -24.37
N GLN A 268 -16.83 -14.41 -23.78
CA GLN A 268 -16.11 -13.37 -24.51
C GLN A 268 -14.62 -13.33 -24.11
N ASN A 269 -13.78 -12.76 -24.99
CA ASN A 269 -12.40 -12.39 -24.66
C ASN A 269 -12.42 -10.96 -24.06
N GLY A 270 -12.70 -10.84 -22.77
CA GLY A 270 -12.64 -9.55 -22.07
C GLY A 270 -13.06 -9.58 -20.60
N TYR A 271 -12.97 -8.43 -19.95
CA TYR A 271 -13.26 -8.24 -18.52
C TYR A 271 -14.34 -7.19 -18.27
N TRP A 272 -15.04 -7.32 -17.14
CA TRP A 272 -15.94 -6.30 -16.62
C TRP A 272 -15.14 -5.13 -16.04
N LEU A 273 -15.57 -3.92 -16.36
CA LEU A 273 -14.78 -2.70 -16.11
C LEU A 273 -14.72 -2.27 -14.64
N PHE A 274 -15.55 -2.83 -13.75
CA PHE A 274 -15.65 -2.40 -12.33
C PHE A 274 -15.41 -3.52 -11.31
N GLY A 275 -14.65 -4.55 -11.69
CA GLY A 275 -14.40 -5.69 -10.81
C GLY A 275 -15.68 -6.47 -10.51
N ASP A 276 -15.91 -6.84 -9.26
CA ASP A 276 -17.09 -7.62 -8.86
C ASP A 276 -18.23 -6.77 -8.26
N ALA A 277 -18.10 -5.44 -8.28
CA ALA A 277 -18.97 -4.51 -7.56
C ALA A 277 -20.44 -4.53 -8.00
N ASN A 278 -21.36 -4.35 -7.04
CA ASN A 278 -22.78 -4.28 -7.30
C ASN A 278 -23.23 -2.85 -7.68
N LEU A 279 -23.61 -2.65 -8.94
CA LEU A 279 -23.80 -1.33 -9.52
C LEU A 279 -25.21 -1.10 -10.04
N THR A 280 -25.79 0.06 -9.75
CA THR A 280 -27.03 0.53 -10.36
C THR A 280 -26.74 1.32 -11.63
N PHE A 281 -27.33 0.91 -12.74
CA PHE A 281 -27.30 1.58 -14.04
C PHE A 281 -28.66 2.20 -14.35
N THR A 282 -28.69 3.51 -14.57
CA THR A 282 -29.89 4.26 -14.95
C THR A 282 -29.66 4.91 -16.33
N PRO A 283 -30.54 4.71 -17.33
CA PRO A 283 -30.38 5.37 -18.62
C PRO A 283 -30.28 6.90 -18.50
N SER A 284 -29.34 7.51 -19.23
CA SER A 284 -29.14 8.96 -19.27
C SER A 284 -28.90 9.45 -20.71
N PRO A 285 -29.05 10.77 -21.00
CA PRO A 285 -28.68 11.30 -22.31
C PRO A 285 -27.18 11.11 -22.59
N GLY A 286 -26.84 10.28 -23.58
CA GLY A 286 -25.46 9.99 -23.96
C GLY A 286 -24.92 8.66 -23.41
N GLY A 287 -25.70 7.94 -22.59
CA GLY A 287 -25.31 6.63 -22.09
C GLY A 287 -26.04 6.22 -20.82
N TRP A 288 -25.28 5.95 -19.77
CA TRP A 288 -25.76 5.41 -18.50
C TRP A 288 -25.21 6.23 -17.34
N GLU A 289 -26.07 6.55 -16.38
CA GLU A 289 -25.67 7.01 -15.07
C GLU A 289 -25.44 5.79 -14.16
N VAL A 290 -24.27 5.70 -13.54
CA VAL A 290 -23.87 4.54 -12.73
C VAL A 290 -23.57 4.96 -11.29
N LYS A 291 -24.01 4.13 -10.35
CA LYS A 291 -23.81 4.33 -8.90
C LYS A 291 -23.76 2.99 -8.17
N ALA A 292 -22.85 2.82 -7.20
CA ALA A 292 -22.89 1.64 -6.32
C ALA A 292 -24.15 1.62 -5.44
N ASP A 293 -24.62 0.42 -5.08
CA ASP A 293 -25.63 0.28 -4.02
C ASP A 293 -25.01 0.74 -2.69
N ASN A 294 -25.71 1.64 -1.99
CA ASN A 294 -25.27 2.12 -0.67
C ASN A 294 -25.23 0.99 0.38
N ASN A 295 -25.85 -0.16 0.10
CA ASN A 295 -25.87 -1.36 0.96
C ASN A 295 -24.87 -2.43 0.52
N ASP A 296 -24.04 -2.17 -0.51
CA ASP A 296 -22.96 -3.08 -0.89
C ASP A 296 -21.85 -3.01 0.18
N HIS A 297 -21.97 -3.87 1.19
CA HIS A 297 -21.14 -3.88 2.40
C HIS A 297 -19.85 -4.69 2.20
N ASN A 298 -19.15 -4.52 1.08
CA ASN A 298 -17.79 -5.05 0.91
C ASN A 298 -16.82 -4.31 1.86
N SER A 299 -16.85 -4.78 3.11
CA SER A 299 -16.19 -4.42 4.37
C SER A 299 -16.36 -2.97 4.93
N PRO A 300 -16.60 -2.80 6.25
CA PRO A 300 -16.60 -1.49 6.94
C PRO A 300 -15.29 -0.69 6.84
N LEU A 301 -14.16 -1.34 6.51
CA LEU A 301 -12.87 -0.68 6.34
C LEU A 301 -12.80 0.13 5.03
N ALA A 302 -13.50 -0.31 3.98
CA ALA A 302 -13.59 0.39 2.69
C ALA A 302 -14.30 1.74 2.81
N ALA A 303 -15.31 1.82 3.68
CA ALA A 303 -16.07 3.05 3.93
C ALA A 303 -15.25 4.15 4.67
N GLU A 304 -14.19 3.79 5.39
CA GLU A 304 -13.32 4.75 6.08
C GLU A 304 -12.15 5.24 5.22
N TRP A 305 -11.73 4.48 4.20
CA TRP A 305 -10.51 4.75 3.45
C TRP A 305 -10.67 5.13 1.99
N LEU A 306 -11.80 4.85 1.32
CA LEU A 306 -12.27 5.49 0.07
C LEU A 306 -13.45 4.69 -0.54
N PRO A 307 -14.51 5.34 -1.06
CA PRO A 307 -15.54 4.68 -1.86
C PRO A 307 -15.16 4.46 -3.33
N SER A 308 -13.90 4.13 -3.63
CA SER A 308 -13.40 4.10 -5.01
C SER A 308 -13.36 2.67 -5.58
N LEU A 309 -14.05 2.41 -6.68
CA LEU A 309 -13.99 1.16 -7.43
C LEU A 309 -12.79 1.12 -8.37
N PRO A 310 -12.19 -0.06 -8.61
CA PRO A 310 -11.20 -0.23 -9.66
C PRO A 310 -11.84 -0.03 -11.05
N ILE A 311 -11.06 0.51 -11.97
CA ILE A 311 -11.39 0.59 -13.39
C ILE A 311 -10.48 -0.39 -14.12
N ILE A 312 -11.06 -1.35 -14.82
CA ILE A 312 -10.36 -2.48 -15.42
C ILE A 312 -10.50 -2.40 -16.94
N SER A 313 -9.41 -2.59 -17.68
CA SER A 313 -9.45 -2.57 -19.13
C SER A 313 -10.20 -3.80 -19.68
N PRO A 314 -11.31 -3.63 -20.42
CA PRO A 314 -12.08 -4.77 -20.92
C PRO A 314 -11.33 -5.59 -21.98
N ALA A 315 -10.44 -4.97 -22.74
CA ALA A 315 -9.66 -5.59 -23.80
C ALA A 315 -8.22 -5.03 -23.84
N SER A 316 -7.32 -5.69 -24.57
CA SER A 316 -6.01 -5.12 -24.87
C SER A 316 -6.16 -3.97 -25.87
N GLY A 317 -5.48 -2.85 -25.63
CA GLY A 317 -5.57 -1.70 -26.53
C GLY A 317 -5.04 -0.42 -25.89
N VAL A 318 -5.41 0.72 -26.46
CA VAL A 318 -5.02 2.03 -25.93
C VAL A 318 -6.09 2.53 -24.96
N VAL A 319 -5.68 2.81 -23.73
CA VAL A 319 -6.48 3.58 -22.77
C VAL A 319 -6.08 5.05 -22.89
N SER A 320 -7.06 5.94 -22.85
CA SER A 320 -6.80 7.39 -22.78
C SER A 320 -7.53 8.07 -21.65
N TRP A 321 -6.94 9.15 -21.15
CA TRP A 321 -7.44 9.93 -20.04
C TRP A 321 -7.29 11.41 -20.34
N THR A 322 -8.42 12.12 -20.39
CA THR A 322 -8.45 13.56 -20.68
C THR A 322 -9.29 14.31 -19.67
N ASP A 323 -8.74 15.38 -19.12
CA ASP A 323 -9.46 16.27 -18.21
C ASP A 323 -9.89 17.53 -18.95
N ASN A 324 -11.16 17.91 -18.82
CA ASN A 324 -11.70 19.15 -19.36
C ASN A 324 -11.57 20.25 -18.29
N PRO A 325 -10.66 21.23 -18.46
CA PRO A 325 -10.39 22.23 -17.43
C PRO A 325 -11.50 23.26 -17.26
N GLN A 326 -12.46 23.35 -18.19
CA GLN A 326 -13.61 24.24 -18.07
C GLN A 326 -14.75 23.60 -17.27
N THR A 327 -14.92 22.28 -17.40
CA THR A 327 -16.01 21.56 -16.74
C THR A 327 -15.56 20.75 -15.53
N HIS A 328 -14.25 20.60 -15.32
CA HIS A 328 -13.64 19.72 -14.32
C HIS A 328 -14.16 18.28 -14.43
N ILE A 329 -14.33 17.81 -15.67
CA ILE A 329 -14.75 16.44 -15.98
C ILE A 329 -13.58 15.70 -16.59
N ALA A 330 -13.21 14.59 -15.97
CA ALA A 330 -12.30 13.61 -16.53
C ALA A 330 -13.06 12.64 -17.43
N THR A 331 -12.45 12.25 -18.54
CA THR A 331 -12.95 11.23 -19.47
C THR A 331 -11.89 10.14 -19.61
N ILE A 332 -12.29 8.90 -19.34
CA ILE A 332 -11.47 7.70 -19.41
C ILE A 332 -12.02 6.85 -20.55
N SER A 333 -11.21 6.56 -21.56
CA SER A 333 -11.60 5.73 -22.71
C SER A 333 -10.92 4.37 -22.60
N LEU A 334 -11.71 3.30 -22.54
CA LEU A 334 -11.24 1.92 -22.42
C LEU A 334 -11.51 1.14 -23.72
N PRO A 335 -10.56 0.33 -24.21
CA PRO A 335 -10.76 -0.46 -25.42
C PRO A 335 -11.75 -1.61 -25.22
N LEU A 336 -12.52 -1.91 -26.26
CA LEU A 336 -13.39 -3.08 -26.37
C LEU A 336 -12.85 -4.06 -27.40
N SER A 337 -13.23 -5.34 -27.29
CA SER A 337 -12.77 -6.41 -28.19
C SER A 337 -13.20 -6.22 -29.65
N SER A 338 -14.25 -5.43 -29.88
CA SER A 338 -14.74 -5.01 -31.20
C SER A 338 -13.86 -3.94 -31.89
N GLY A 339 -12.94 -3.32 -31.15
CA GLY A 339 -12.20 -2.14 -31.56
C GLY A 339 -12.92 -0.81 -31.23
N ALA A 340 -14.12 -0.86 -30.64
CA ALA A 340 -14.77 0.32 -30.07
C ALA A 340 -14.13 0.72 -28.73
N THR A 341 -14.59 1.83 -28.15
CA THR A 341 -14.16 2.31 -26.83
C THR A 341 -15.37 2.59 -25.95
N VAL A 342 -15.32 2.17 -24.69
CA VAL A 342 -16.24 2.62 -23.65
C VAL A 342 -15.64 3.82 -22.93
N GLU A 343 -16.38 4.92 -22.86
CA GLU A 343 -15.98 6.12 -22.13
C GLU A 343 -16.65 6.18 -20.76
N ILE A 344 -15.87 6.53 -19.73
CA ILE A 344 -16.33 6.86 -18.38
C ILE A 344 -16.06 8.35 -18.16
N GLN A 345 -17.08 9.10 -17.75
CA GLN A 345 -17.00 10.52 -17.46
C GLN A 345 -17.42 10.79 -16.01
N ALA A 346 -16.56 11.47 -15.27
CA ALA A 346 -16.81 11.85 -13.88
C ALA A 346 -16.07 13.14 -13.53
N PRO A 347 -16.50 13.87 -12.50
CA PRO A 347 -15.70 14.97 -11.93
C PRO A 347 -14.27 14.52 -11.66
N GLU A 348 -13.29 15.37 -11.99
CA GLU A 348 -11.86 15.04 -11.90
C GLU A 348 -11.43 14.60 -10.50
N ASN A 349 -12.12 15.07 -9.46
CA ASN A 349 -11.88 14.69 -8.07
C ASN A 349 -12.52 13.36 -7.64
N GLN A 350 -13.27 12.69 -8.53
CA GLN A 350 -13.82 11.36 -8.31
C GLN A 350 -12.97 10.27 -8.95
N VAL A 351 -12.03 10.62 -9.83
CA VAL A 351 -11.26 9.63 -10.57
C VAL A 351 -9.79 9.74 -10.25
N MET A 352 -9.11 8.62 -10.38
CA MET A 352 -7.69 8.52 -10.13
C MET A 352 -7.03 7.65 -11.17
N LYS A 353 -6.03 8.21 -11.82
CA LYS A 353 -5.24 7.58 -12.86
C LYS A 353 -4.22 6.61 -12.23
N TRP A 354 -4.08 5.42 -12.81
CA TRP A 354 -3.22 4.36 -12.28
C TRP A 354 -2.09 3.97 -13.23
N ASP A 355 -2.45 3.58 -14.45
CA ASP A 355 -1.51 3.00 -15.43
C ASP A 355 -0.93 4.04 -16.42
N LEU A 356 -0.98 5.31 -16.03
CA LEU A 356 -0.52 6.42 -16.83
C LEU A 356 0.26 7.36 -15.91
N GLY A 357 1.48 7.72 -16.31
CA GLY A 357 2.23 8.76 -15.61
C GLY A 357 1.44 10.07 -15.53
N GLU A 358 1.76 10.94 -14.57
CA GLU A 358 0.99 12.17 -14.25
C GLU A 358 0.68 13.02 -15.50
N GLN A 359 1.61 13.10 -16.46
CA GLN A 359 1.44 13.84 -17.71
C GLN A 359 1.05 12.99 -18.92
N GLN A 360 0.99 11.66 -18.79
CA GLN A 360 0.58 10.78 -19.87
C GLN A 360 -0.95 10.79 -20.00
N VAL A 361 -1.44 11.05 -21.20
CA VAL A 361 -2.87 11.02 -21.52
C VAL A 361 -3.30 9.71 -22.16
N SER A 362 -2.37 8.79 -22.46
CA SER A 362 -2.68 7.48 -23.02
C SER A 362 -1.53 6.47 -22.91
N ALA A 363 -1.85 5.18 -22.81
CA ALA A 363 -0.90 4.06 -22.82
C ALA A 363 -1.55 2.80 -23.41
N ASN A 364 -0.71 1.84 -23.82
CA ASN A 364 -1.17 0.51 -24.21
C ASN A 364 -1.30 -0.35 -22.95
N VAL A 365 -2.42 -1.03 -22.82
CA VAL A 365 -2.73 -1.92 -21.70
C VAL A 365 -3.16 -3.28 -22.23
N ALA A 366 -3.01 -4.33 -21.43
CA ALA A 366 -3.59 -5.64 -21.66
C ALA A 366 -5.04 -5.72 -21.14
N ALA A 367 -5.79 -6.72 -21.62
CA ALA A 367 -7.11 -7.01 -21.10
C ALA A 367 -6.99 -7.48 -19.64
N GLY A 368 -7.77 -6.89 -18.74
CA GLY A 368 -7.75 -7.20 -17.31
C GLY A 368 -6.83 -6.29 -16.49
N ASP A 369 -6.03 -5.43 -17.12
CA ASP A 369 -5.18 -4.47 -16.41
C ASP A 369 -6.04 -3.47 -15.64
N LEU A 370 -5.59 -3.12 -14.42
CA LEU A 370 -6.13 -2.02 -13.65
C LEU A 370 -5.63 -0.70 -14.24
N VAL A 371 -6.53 0.22 -14.56
CA VAL A 371 -6.18 1.47 -15.27
C VAL A 371 -6.51 2.73 -14.47
N GLY A 372 -7.29 2.60 -13.40
CA GLY A 372 -7.63 3.70 -12.52
C GLY A 372 -8.56 3.28 -11.38
N PHE A 373 -9.00 4.27 -10.61
CA PHE A 373 -10.04 4.14 -9.60
C PHE A 373 -11.09 5.24 -9.75
N ILE A 374 -12.31 4.99 -9.28
CA ILE A 374 -13.42 5.93 -9.39
C ILE A 374 -14.39 5.88 -8.19
N ASP A 375 -14.70 7.04 -7.60
CA ASP A 375 -15.73 7.22 -6.56
C ASP A 375 -17.12 7.11 -7.20
N VAL A 376 -17.76 5.95 -7.03
CA VAL A 376 -19.11 5.66 -7.55
C VAL A 376 -20.22 5.86 -6.52
N LEU A 377 -19.92 6.42 -5.33
CA LEU A 377 -20.99 6.88 -4.44
C LEU A 377 -21.66 8.13 -4.99
N LYS A 378 -20.97 8.84 -5.88
CA LYS A 378 -21.53 9.89 -6.71
C LYS A 378 -21.84 9.33 -8.11
N PRO A 379 -22.88 9.84 -8.78
CA PRO A 379 -23.19 9.37 -10.12
C PRO A 379 -22.09 9.71 -11.12
N ILE A 380 -21.72 8.73 -11.93
CA ILE A 380 -20.80 8.87 -13.07
C ILE A 380 -21.54 8.57 -14.37
N GLN A 381 -21.04 9.06 -15.50
CA GLN A 381 -21.62 8.80 -16.82
C GLN A 381 -20.76 7.78 -17.57
N ILE A 382 -21.39 6.81 -18.23
CA ILE A 382 -20.72 5.83 -19.08
C ILE A 382 -21.37 5.82 -20.44
N SER A 383 -20.55 5.84 -21.50
CA SER A 383 -21.05 5.79 -22.88
C SER A 383 -21.88 4.54 -23.16
N SER A 384 -22.76 4.61 -24.16
CA SER A 384 -23.61 3.47 -24.55
C SER A 384 -22.85 2.24 -25.07
N ALA A 385 -21.54 2.36 -25.36
CA ALA A 385 -20.70 1.24 -25.80
C ALA A 385 -20.55 0.15 -24.73
N ILE A 386 -20.85 0.44 -23.46
CA ILE A 386 -20.88 -0.56 -22.39
C ILE A 386 -21.84 -1.73 -22.67
N ALA A 387 -22.87 -1.52 -23.51
CA ALA A 387 -23.79 -2.57 -23.94
C ALA A 387 -23.13 -3.71 -24.74
N GLU A 388 -21.90 -3.53 -25.21
CA GLU A 388 -21.12 -4.61 -25.83
C GLU A 388 -20.58 -5.62 -24.79
N LEU A 389 -20.31 -5.16 -23.57
CA LEU A 389 -19.86 -5.99 -22.46
C LEU A 389 -21.03 -6.78 -21.86
N ASP A 390 -22.19 -6.14 -21.77
CA ASP A 390 -23.45 -6.78 -21.37
C ASP A 390 -24.65 -6.21 -22.16
N PRO A 391 -25.20 -6.96 -23.13
CA PRO A 391 -26.39 -6.57 -23.88
C PRO A 391 -27.65 -6.41 -23.03
N GLY A 392 -27.65 -6.92 -21.79
CA GLY A 392 -28.76 -6.85 -20.83
C GLY A 392 -28.92 -5.50 -20.12
N LEU A 393 -27.95 -4.59 -20.26
CA LEU A 393 -28.01 -3.24 -19.70
C LEU A 393 -29.22 -2.48 -20.24
N SER A 394 -30.28 -2.39 -19.45
CA SER A 394 -31.58 -1.78 -19.84
C SER A 394 -32.16 -0.83 -18.78
N ALA A 395 -31.94 -1.08 -17.49
CA ALA A 395 -32.04 -0.19 -16.31
C ALA A 395 -32.09 -1.06 -15.03
N GLY A 396 -31.47 -0.63 -13.93
CA GLY A 396 -31.53 -1.32 -12.63
C GLY A 396 -30.16 -1.67 -12.05
N VAL A 397 -30.14 -2.51 -11.01
CA VAL A 397 -28.90 -3.05 -10.42
C VAL A 397 -28.37 -4.16 -11.34
N VAL A 398 -27.16 -4.00 -11.84
CA VAL A 398 -26.46 -4.93 -12.72
C VAL A 398 -25.24 -5.42 -11.96
N THR A 399 -25.26 -6.71 -11.63
CA THR A 399 -24.11 -7.44 -11.13
C THR A 399 -23.19 -7.81 -12.30
N PRO A 400 -21.86 -7.92 -12.07
CA PRO A 400 -20.92 -8.36 -13.10
C PRO A 400 -21.42 -9.64 -13.81
N PRO A 401 -21.25 -9.74 -15.13
CA PRO A 401 -21.63 -10.93 -15.88
C PRO A 401 -20.83 -12.13 -15.36
N GLY A 402 -21.49 -13.07 -14.66
CA GLY A 402 -20.83 -14.26 -14.10
C GLY A 402 -21.15 -14.53 -12.63
N GLN A 403 -21.59 -13.53 -11.87
CA GLN A 403 -22.21 -13.76 -10.57
C GLN A 403 -23.60 -14.37 -10.81
N PRO A 404 -23.96 -15.52 -10.21
CA PRO A 404 -25.35 -15.93 -10.21
C PRO A 404 -26.13 -14.77 -9.57
N VAL A 405 -27.04 -14.16 -10.33
CA VAL A 405 -28.08 -13.31 -9.76
C VAL A 405 -28.71 -14.18 -8.69
N HIS A 406 -28.41 -13.93 -7.41
CA HIS A 406 -29.01 -14.69 -6.33
C HIS A 406 -30.51 -14.42 -6.45
N GLY A 407 -31.20 -15.33 -7.14
CA GLY A 407 -32.65 -15.34 -7.24
C GLY A 407 -33.17 -15.53 -5.83
N GLY A 408 -33.61 -14.44 -5.23
CA GLY A 408 -34.19 -14.43 -3.90
C GLY A 408 -35.09 -13.22 -3.76
N ALA A 409 -36.39 -13.50 -3.67
CA ALA A 409 -37.50 -12.56 -3.51
C ALA A 409 -37.47 -11.75 -2.21
#